data_AF-A0A7W0STS3-F1
#
_entry.id   AF-A0A7W0STS3-F1
#
_cell.length_a   1.000
_cell.length_b   1.000
_cell.length_c   1.000
_cell.angle_alpha   90.00
_cell.angle_beta   90.00
_cell.angle_gamma   90.00
#
_symmetry.space_group_name_H-M   'P 1'
#
loop_
_entity.id
_entity.type
_entity.pdbx_description
1 polymer ?
#
loop_
_entity_poly.entity_id
_entity_poly.type
_entity_poly.pdbx_seq_one_letter_code
_entity_poly.pdbx_strand_id
1 'polypeptide(L)' 'MPKQGVNDPDGDAVMSGLKSLSFDGTQRVRVGKLIRIEIQADSEDDALDQGMRMCECLLANPVIEEFVVSAAQIG' A
#
# COMPACT_ATOMS: atom_id res chain seq x y z
N MET A 1 0.99 3.52 -0.58
CA MET A 1 2.29 3.84 0.05
C MET A 1 2.62 5.29 -0.23
N PRO A 2 3.28 6.04 0.67
CA PRO A 2 3.85 7.34 0.30
C PRO A 2 4.74 7.21 -0.94
N LYS A 3 4.93 8.25 -1.77
CA LYS A 3 5.89 8.21 -2.88
C LYS A 3 7.33 8.35 -2.36
N GLN A 4 8.31 7.98 -3.18
CA GLN A 4 9.71 8.30 -2.88
C GLN A 4 9.90 9.82 -2.75
N GLY A 5 10.59 10.25 -1.70
CA GLY A 5 10.80 11.67 -1.39
C GLY A 5 9.68 12.32 -0.57
N VAL A 6 8.55 11.64 -0.36
CA VAL A 6 7.53 12.07 0.62
C VAL A 6 7.93 11.57 2.00
N ASN A 7 7.81 12.44 3.00
CA ASN A 7 8.11 12.09 4.38
C ASN A 7 7.13 11.03 4.91
N ASP A 8 7.63 10.02 5.63
CA ASP A 8 6.86 8.91 6.19
C ASP A 8 7.12 8.80 7.71
N PRO A 9 6.51 9.68 8.54
CA PRO A 9 6.74 9.72 9.98
C PRO A 9 6.39 8.40 10.69
N ASP A 10 5.39 7.67 10.19
CA ASP A 10 4.97 6.39 10.75
C ASP A 10 6.03 5.32 10.49
N GLY A 11 6.62 5.30 9.29
CA GLY A 11 7.78 4.46 8.97
C GLY A 11 8.97 4.73 9.88
N ASP A 12 9.29 6.00 10.14
CA ASP A 12 10.37 6.40 11.03
C ASP A 12 10.11 5.95 12.48
N ALA A 13 8.89 6.11 12.97
CA ALA A 13 8.49 5.66 14.31
C ALA A 13 8.63 4.14 14.47
N VAL A 14 8.16 3.36 13.49
CA VAL A 14 8.29 1.89 13.51
C VAL A 14 9.75 1.46 13.44
N MET A 15 10.56 2.09 12.57
CA MET A 15 11.99 1.81 12.50
C MET A 15 12.69 2.07 13.84
N SER A 16 12.39 3.20 14.49
CA SER A 16 12.93 3.51 15.82
C SER A 16 12.53 2.45 16.86
N GLY A 17 11.26 1.99 16.83
CA GLY A 17 10.79 0.91 17.69
C GLY A 17 11.55 -0.40 17.49
N LEU A 18 11.76 -0.79 16.23
CA LEU A 18 12.53 -2.00 15.89
C LEU A 18 13.99 -1.92 16.36
N LYS A 19 14.64 -0.76 16.21
CA LYS A 19 15.99 -0.55 16.73
C LYS A 19 16.06 -0.67 18.25
N SER A 20 15.09 -0.09 18.97
CA SER A 20 15.00 -0.24 20.44
C SER A 20 14.83 -1.70 20.89
N LEU A 21 14.28 -2.56 20.02
CA LEU A 21 14.15 -4.00 20.26
C LEU A 21 15.36 -4.81 19.76
N SER A 22 16.51 -4.16 19.49
CA SER A 22 17.76 -4.79 19.03
C SER A 22 17.70 -5.44 17.63
N PHE A 23 16.76 -5.03 16.78
CA PHE A 23 16.76 -5.40 15.36
C PHE A 23 17.67 -4.48 14.55
N ASP A 24 18.98 -4.49 14.86
CA ASP A 24 19.97 -3.54 14.34
C ASP A 24 20.16 -3.59 12.81
N GLY A 25 19.78 -4.70 12.17
CA GLY A 25 19.80 -4.84 10.71
C GLY A 25 18.69 -4.08 9.98
N THR A 26 17.77 -3.42 10.70
CA THR A 26 16.65 -2.68 10.10
C THR A 26 17.15 -1.38 9.46
N GLN A 27 17.26 -1.37 8.13
CA GLN A 27 17.80 -0.22 7.38
C GLN A 27 16.74 0.81 6.99
N ARG A 28 15.53 0.36 6.63
CA ARG A 28 14.44 1.22 6.17
C ARG A 28 13.10 0.55 6.42
N VAL A 29 12.17 1.31 6.97
CA VAL A 29 10.76 0.91 7.10
C VAL A 29 9.93 1.90 6.28
N ARG A 30 8.90 1.40 5.61
CA ARG A 30 7.88 2.22 4.98
C ARG A 30 6.53 1.74 5.45
N VAL A 31 5.64 2.66 5.78
CA VAL A 31 4.29 2.35 6.21
C VAL A 31 3.29 2.86 5.18
N GLY A 32 2.20 2.12 5.02
CA GLY A 32 1.10 2.53 4.16
C GLY A 32 -0.11 1.63 4.36
N LYS A 33 -1.07 1.77 3.45
CA LYS A 33 -2.39 1.15 3.56
C LYS A 33 -2.43 -0.17 2.77
N LEU A 34 -3.01 -1.20 3.38
CA LEU A 34 -3.49 -2.40 2.69
C LEU A 34 -5.02 -2.36 2.70
N ILE A 35 -5.63 -2.31 1.52
CA ILE A 35 -7.09 -2.28 1.38
C ILE A 35 -7.49 -3.57 0.67
N ARG A 36 -8.42 -4.32 1.27
CA ARG A 36 -9.02 -5.52 0.67
C ARG A 36 -10.48 -5.21 0.37
N ILE A 37 -10.90 -5.53 -0.85
CA ILE A 37 -12.24 -5.24 -1.35
C ILE A 37 -12.71 -6.49 -2.08
N GLU A 38 -13.95 -6.90 -1.80
CA GLU A 38 -14.64 -7.93 -2.57
C GLU A 38 -15.53 -7.23 -3.60
N ILE A 39 -15.35 -7.57 -4.86
CA ILE A 39 -16.11 -7.01 -5.98
C ILE A 39 -16.60 -8.13 -6.89
N GLN A 40 -17.69 -7.87 -7.59
CA GLN A 40 -18.10 -8.71 -8.72
C GLN A 40 -17.33 -8.24 -9.96
N ALA A 41 -16.73 -9.18 -10.68
CA ALA A 41 -15.98 -8.94 -11.90
C ALA A 41 -16.11 -10.13 -12.84
N ASP A 42 -16.10 -9.88 -14.14
CA ASP A 42 -16.28 -10.92 -15.15
C ASP A 42 -15.00 -11.77 -15.34
N SER A 43 -13.85 -11.23 -14.92
CA SER A 43 -12.53 -11.88 -14.96
C SER A 43 -11.57 -11.24 -13.96
N GLU A 44 -10.40 -11.84 -13.78
CA GLU A 44 -9.33 -11.25 -12.96
C GLU A 44 -8.81 -9.94 -13.55
N ASP A 45 -8.70 -9.84 -14.88
CA ASP A 45 -8.29 -8.60 -15.56
C ASP A 45 -9.32 -7.48 -15.36
N ASP A 46 -10.62 -7.78 -15.44
CA ASP A 46 -11.69 -6.82 -15.14
C ASP A 46 -11.62 -6.38 -13.66
N ALA A 47 -11.34 -7.29 -12.73
CA ALA A 47 -11.16 -6.95 -11.33
C ALA A 47 -9.94 -6.01 -11.11
N LEU A 48 -8.84 -6.24 -11.83
CA LEU A 48 -7.66 -5.38 -11.81
C LEU A 48 -7.97 -3.97 -12.35
N ASP A 49 -8.65 -3.88 -13.49
CA ASP A 49 -9.04 -2.60 -14.09
C ASP A 49 -9.97 -1.79 -13.18
N GLN A 50 -10.96 -2.46 -12.58
CA GLN A 50 -11.84 -1.83 -11.59
C GLN A 50 -11.05 -1.36 -10.37
N GLY A 51 -10.15 -2.20 -9.82
CA GLY A 51 -9.30 -1.84 -8.69
C GLY A 51 -8.38 -0.65 -8.97
N MET A 52 -7.78 -0.58 -10.16
CA MET A 52 -6.99 0.56 -10.60
C MET A 52 -7.82 1.85 -10.61
N ARG A 53 -9.02 1.81 -11.20
CA ARG A 53 -9.93 2.97 -11.23
C ARG A 53 -10.36 3.42 -9.84
N MET A 54 -10.59 2.49 -8.91
CA MET A 54 -10.88 2.82 -7.52
C MET A 54 -9.72 3.55 -6.85
N CYS A 55 -8.48 3.12 -7.09
CA CYS A 55 -7.29 3.79 -6.58
C CYS A 55 -7.11 5.20 -7.14
N GLU A 56 -7.29 5.39 -8.45
CA GLU A 56 -7.17 6.70 -9.11
C GLU A 56 -8.26 7.69 -8.66
N CYS A 57 -9.49 7.20 -8.44
CA CYS A 57 -10.63 8.05 -8.11
C CYS A 57 -10.72 8.38 -6.61
N LEU A 58 -10.26 7.49 -5.73
CA LEU A 58 -10.56 7.61 -4.29
C LEU A 58 -9.49 7.06 -3.36
N LEU A 59 -9.02 5.83 -3.58
CA LEU A 59 -8.31 5.10 -2.53
C LEU A 59 -6.87 5.59 -2.29
N ALA A 60 -6.25 6.20 -3.31
CA ALA A 60 -4.91 6.74 -3.22
C ALA A 60 -4.91 8.24 -3.53
N ASN A 61 -4.14 9.02 -2.76
CA ASN A 61 -3.86 10.40 -3.12
C ASN A 61 -2.79 10.43 -4.22
N PRO A 62 -3.10 10.84 -5.46
CA PRO A 62 -2.17 10.75 -6.59
C PRO A 62 -0.98 11.70 -6.49
N VAL A 63 -1.02 12.71 -5.61
CA VAL A 63 0.10 13.64 -5.43
C VAL A 63 1.20 12.98 -4.60
N ILE A 64 0.83 12.36 -3.49
CA ILE A 64 1.77 11.92 -2.44
C ILE A 64 1.85 10.40 -2.25
N GLU A 65 0.96 9.62 -2.86
CA GLU A 65 0.94 8.16 -2.73
C GLU A 65 1.17 7.44 -4.07
N GLU A 66 1.80 6.27 -3.99
CA GLU A 66 1.89 5.24 -5.02
C GLU A 66 1.14 3.98 -4.55
N PHE A 67 0.55 3.23 -5.47
CA PHE A 67 -0.22 2.03 -5.16
C PHE A 67 0.10 0.88 -6.12
N VAL A 68 -0.22 -0.33 -5.69
CA VAL A 68 -0.18 -1.55 -6.49
C VAL A 68 -1.52 -2.25 -6.28
N VAL A 69 -2.08 -2.78 -7.36
CA VAL A 69 -3.34 -3.54 -7.35
C VAL A 69 -3.01 -4.98 -7.69
N SER A 70 -3.64 -5.91 -6.97
CA SER A 70 -3.62 -7.34 -7.27
C SER A 70 -5.04 -7.87 -7.09
N ALA A 71 -5.47 -8.77 -7.97
CA ALA A 71 -6.73 -9.47 -7.86
C ALA A 71 -6.45 -10.95 -7.55
N ALA A 72 -7.44 -11.61 -6.93
CA ALA A 72 -7.45 -13.04 -6.73
C ALA A 72 -8.90 -13.49 -6.65
N GLN A 73 -9.23 -14.62 -7.29
CA GLN A 73 -10.56 -15.19 -7.17
C GLN A 73 -10.76 -15.77 -5.77
N ILE A 74 -11.89 -15.41 -5.15
CA ILE A 74 -12.31 -15.98 -3.87
C ILE A 74 -13.25 -17.14 -4.19
N GLY A 75 -12.94 -18.33 -3.67
CA GLY A 75 -13.70 -19.56 -3.88
C GLY A 75 -14.96 -19.67 -3.02
#